data_AF-A0A7X2L556-F1
#
_entry.id   AF-A0A7X2L556-F1
#
_cell.length_a   1.000
_cell.length_b   1.000
_cell.length_c   1.000
_cell.angle_alpha   90.00
_cell.angle_beta   90.00
_cell.angle_gamma   90.00
#
_symmetry.space_group_name_H-M   'P 1'
#
loop_
_entity.id
_entity.type
_entity.pdbx_description
1 polymer ?
#
loop_
_entity_poly.entity_id
_entity_poly.type
_entity_poly.pdbx_seq_one_letter_code
_entity_poly.pdbx_strand_id
1 'polypeptide(L)'
;MPSHEFIVGEEQVSLVDVSWNEKRVVINGLEATPQASIDDELINYFNDSLEWIKSRGPSESFSGYGLDRYGYTIIRDKESLVTFKNIISSWKDLFDNAPKDLIITGNYGWEAGTDVGHYEKISFNRIELIGSLNKLIEVIENALKTNQCVIHLGI
;
A
#
# COMPACT_ATOMS: atom_id res chain seq x y z
N MET A 1 -2.62 -13.81 2.85
CA MET A 1 -3.57 -12.91 2.17
C MET A 1 -2.81 -12.24 1.02
N PRO A 2 -3.47 -11.88 -0.07
CA PRO A 2 -2.84 -11.08 -1.12
C PRO A 2 -2.31 -9.77 -0.50
N SER A 3 -1.24 -9.22 -1.07
CA SER A 3 -0.58 -8.05 -0.51
C SER A 3 -0.09 -7.15 -1.62
N HIS A 4 -0.16 -5.85 -1.36
CA HIS A 4 0.40 -4.83 -2.21
C HIS A 4 1.85 -4.59 -1.85
N GLU A 5 2.71 -4.55 -2.86
CA GLU A 5 4.13 -4.29 -2.67
C GLU A 5 4.45 -2.83 -2.99
N PHE A 6 5.33 -2.23 -2.19
CA PHE A 6 5.81 -0.87 -2.35
C PHE A 6 7.32 -0.86 -2.33
N ILE A 7 7.92 -0.18 -3.29
CA ILE A 7 9.37 -0.09 -3.45
C ILE A 7 9.79 1.33 -3.83
N VAL A 8 11.08 1.61 -3.67
CA VAL A 8 11.70 2.81 -4.24
C VAL A 8 12.27 2.49 -5.61
N GLY A 9 12.05 3.37 -6.59
CA GLY A 9 12.59 3.20 -7.93
C GLY A 9 12.59 4.48 -8.75
N GLU A 10 13.28 4.43 -9.89
CA GLU A 10 13.16 5.49 -10.89
C GLU A 10 11.84 5.38 -11.65
N GLU A 11 11.36 6.53 -12.12
CA GLU A 11 10.10 6.64 -12.85
C GLU A 11 10.07 5.84 -14.17
N GLN A 12 11.24 5.68 -14.80
CA GLN A 12 11.42 4.96 -16.06
C GLN A 12 12.00 3.57 -15.84
N VAL A 13 11.97 3.04 -14.60
CA VAL A 13 12.41 1.66 -14.36
C VAL A 13 11.63 0.76 -15.31
N SER A 14 12.38 0.13 -16.21
CA SER A 14 11.91 -0.96 -17.03
C SER A 14 11.55 -2.10 -16.08
N LEU A 15 10.26 -2.21 -15.75
CA LEU A 15 9.67 -3.32 -14.98
C LEU A 15 9.56 -4.60 -15.84
N VAL A 16 10.45 -4.76 -16.82
CA VAL A 16 10.42 -5.87 -17.78
C VAL A 16 10.76 -7.20 -17.10
N ASP A 17 11.54 -7.16 -16.00
CA ASP A 17 11.86 -8.33 -15.18
C ASP A 17 11.56 -8.06 -13.68
N VAL A 18 10.27 -7.96 -13.33
CA VAL A 18 9.82 -8.00 -11.93
C VAL A 18 9.54 -9.44 -11.53
N SER A 19 10.16 -9.89 -10.44
CA SER A 19 9.93 -11.22 -9.88
C SER A 19 9.87 -11.19 -8.35
N TRP A 20 9.34 -12.25 -7.76
CA TRP A 20 9.22 -12.40 -6.31
C TRP A 20 10.11 -13.56 -5.83
N ASN A 21 10.99 -13.27 -4.88
CA ASN A 21 11.77 -14.29 -4.19
C ASN A 21 11.49 -14.22 -2.69
N GLU A 22 10.84 -15.24 -2.13
CA GLU A 22 10.56 -15.33 -0.67
C GLU A 22 9.94 -14.04 -0.08
N LYS A 23 8.97 -13.43 -0.80
CA LYS A 23 8.30 -12.15 -0.47
C LYS A 23 9.14 -10.88 -0.67
N ARG A 24 10.22 -10.97 -1.45
CA ARG A 24 11.03 -9.82 -1.85
C ARG A 24 10.79 -9.52 -3.31
N VAL A 25 10.54 -8.26 -3.62
CA VAL A 25 10.49 -7.77 -5.00
C VAL A 25 11.91 -7.67 -5.55
N VAL A 26 12.14 -8.33 -6.67
CA VAL A 26 13.40 -8.29 -7.42
C VAL A 26 13.12 -7.65 -8.76
N ILE A 27 13.88 -6.59 -9.08
CA ILE A 27 13.80 -5.87 -10.35
C ILE A 27 15.14 -6.02 -11.07
N ASN A 28 15.10 -6.54 -12.29
CA ASN A 28 16.29 -6.72 -13.13
C ASN A 28 17.41 -7.52 -12.41
N GLY A 29 17.01 -8.52 -11.61
CA GLY A 29 17.92 -9.37 -10.84
C GLY A 29 18.45 -8.75 -9.53
N LEU A 30 18.03 -7.54 -9.17
CA LEU A 30 18.42 -6.86 -7.93
C LEU A 30 17.22 -6.76 -6.98
N GLU A 31 17.44 -7.06 -5.71
CA GLU A 31 16.41 -6.87 -4.68
C GLU A 31 16.10 -5.38 -4.51
N ALA A 32 14.82 -5.01 -4.62
CA ALA A 32 14.37 -3.66 -4.35
C ALA A 32 14.44 -3.38 -2.84
N THR A 33 15.26 -2.40 -2.45
CA THR A 33 15.42 -2.00 -1.06
C THR A 33 15.44 -0.47 -0.94
N PRO A 34 14.70 0.12 0.01
CA PRO A 34 13.73 -0.53 0.91
C PRO A 34 12.47 -1.00 0.17
N GLN A 35 11.73 -1.91 0.80
CA GLN A 35 10.45 -2.43 0.31
C GLN A 35 9.46 -2.65 1.46
N ALA A 36 8.17 -2.59 1.16
CA ALA A 36 7.09 -2.84 2.11
C ALA A 36 5.96 -3.63 1.46
N SER A 37 5.37 -4.54 2.23
CA SER A 37 4.22 -5.35 1.83
C SER A 37 3.06 -5.02 2.77
N ILE A 38 1.93 -4.57 2.21
CA ILE A 38 0.72 -4.22 2.96
C ILE A 38 -0.41 -5.17 2.54
N ASP A 39 -1.13 -5.70 3.53
CA ASP A 39 -2.29 -6.55 3.28
C ASP A 39 -3.36 -5.81 2.46
N ASP A 40 -3.91 -6.48 1.46
CA ASP A 40 -4.97 -5.95 0.58
C ASP A 40 -6.20 -5.47 1.38
N GLU A 41 -6.55 -6.16 2.45
CA GLU A 41 -7.67 -5.75 3.31
C GLU A 41 -7.38 -4.46 4.08
N LEU A 42 -6.11 -4.18 4.40
CA LEU A 42 -5.71 -2.91 5.01
C LEU A 42 -5.76 -1.77 3.98
N ILE A 43 -5.26 -2.00 2.77
CA ILE A 43 -5.36 -1.02 1.68
C ILE A 43 -6.83 -0.67 1.44
N ASN A 44 -7.72 -1.67 1.39
CA ASN A 44 -9.16 -1.47 1.26
C ASN A 44 -9.74 -0.66 2.44
N TYR A 45 -9.36 -1.01 3.67
CA TYR A 45 -9.88 -0.36 4.88
C TYR A 45 -9.63 1.14 4.94
N PHE A 46 -8.48 1.60 4.42
CA PHE A 46 -8.13 3.02 4.41
C PHE A 46 -8.05 3.66 3.02
N ASN A 47 -8.68 3.03 2.01
CA ASN A 47 -8.58 3.45 0.62
C ASN A 47 -9.00 4.91 0.40
N ASP A 48 -10.07 5.37 1.05
CA ASP A 48 -10.55 6.76 0.94
C ASP A 48 -9.45 7.78 1.24
N SER A 49 -8.56 7.49 2.18
CA SER A 49 -7.44 8.39 2.48
C SER A 49 -6.33 8.31 1.43
N LEU A 50 -6.14 7.15 0.79
CA LEU A 50 -5.15 6.98 -0.29
C LEU A 50 -5.55 7.73 -1.57
N GLU A 51 -6.85 7.88 -1.82
CA GLU A 51 -7.41 8.69 -2.92
C GLU A 51 -7.08 10.19 -2.84
N TRP A 52 -6.38 10.65 -1.79
CA TRP A 52 -5.90 12.03 -1.69
C TRP A 52 -4.47 12.20 -2.23
N ILE A 53 -3.80 11.10 -2.54
CA ILE A 53 -2.41 11.10 -3.00
C ILE A 53 -2.43 11.17 -4.51
N LYS A 54 -1.84 12.22 -5.09
CA LYS A 54 -1.71 12.30 -6.54
C LYS A 54 -0.77 11.23 -7.03
N SER A 55 -1.22 10.50 -8.04
CA SER A 55 -0.51 9.34 -8.56
C SER A 55 -0.77 9.17 -10.05
N ARG A 56 0.00 8.28 -10.67
CA ARG A 56 -0.15 7.95 -12.09
C ARG A 56 0.23 6.50 -12.36
N GLY A 57 -0.33 5.93 -13.40
CA GLY A 57 -0.07 4.56 -13.81
C GLY A 57 1.02 4.46 -14.88
N PRO A 58 1.21 3.25 -15.41
CA PRO A 58 2.06 2.94 -16.57
C PRO A 58 1.90 3.91 -17.74
N SER A 59 0.65 4.09 -18.07
CA SER A 59 0.15 4.78 -19.24
C SER A 59 -0.53 6.05 -18.77
N GLU A 60 -0.63 7.04 -19.66
CA GLU A 60 -1.35 8.28 -19.37
C GLU A 60 -2.86 8.07 -19.08
N SER A 61 -3.37 6.83 -19.23
CA SER A 61 -4.76 6.46 -18.95
C SER A 61 -5.12 6.41 -17.46
N PHE A 62 -4.16 6.23 -16.55
CA PHE A 62 -4.35 6.39 -15.11
C PHE A 62 -3.57 7.63 -14.67
N SER A 63 -4.25 8.76 -14.60
CA SER A 63 -3.70 9.98 -13.99
C SER A 63 -4.78 10.59 -13.11
N GLY A 64 -4.42 10.85 -11.86
CA GLY A 64 -5.39 11.32 -10.89
C GLY A 64 -4.84 11.14 -9.49
N TYR A 65 -5.45 10.22 -8.76
CA TYR A 65 -5.18 10.00 -7.35
C TYR A 65 -5.37 8.52 -7.00
N GLY A 66 -4.90 8.12 -5.82
CA GLY A 66 -5.12 6.78 -5.29
C GLY A 66 -4.10 5.75 -5.78
N LEU A 67 -4.43 4.47 -5.58
CA LEU A 67 -3.62 3.33 -5.99
C LEU A 67 -4.45 2.44 -6.92
N ASP A 68 -3.86 2.04 -8.06
CA ASP A 68 -4.44 0.99 -8.90
C ASP A 68 -4.30 -0.36 -8.19
N ARG A 69 -5.43 -0.89 -7.69
CA ARG A 69 -5.47 -2.12 -6.91
C ARG A 69 -4.93 -3.35 -7.65
N TYR A 70 -5.09 -3.40 -8.97
CA TYR A 70 -4.73 -4.56 -9.81
C TYR A 70 -3.63 -4.24 -10.81
N GLY A 71 -3.12 -3.01 -10.78
CA GLY A 71 -2.08 -2.53 -11.67
C GLY A 71 -0.87 -2.05 -10.90
N TYR A 72 -0.08 -1.18 -11.52
CA TYR A 72 1.01 -0.52 -10.82
C TYR A 72 0.79 0.99 -10.80
N THR A 73 1.26 1.60 -9.72
CA THR A 73 1.09 3.03 -9.46
C THR A 73 2.43 3.68 -9.14
N ILE A 74 2.66 4.89 -9.65
CA ILE A 74 3.85 5.69 -9.40
C ILE A 74 3.44 6.97 -8.66
N ILE A 75 4.09 7.22 -7.52
CA ILE A 75 3.99 8.45 -6.74
C ILE A 75 5.38 9.10 -6.72
N ARG A 76 5.47 10.34 -7.21
CA ARG A 76 6.78 11.00 -7.46
C ARG A 76 6.89 12.38 -6.89
N ASP A 77 5.85 13.19 -7.02
CA ASP A 77 5.95 14.58 -6.61
C ASP A 77 6.09 14.66 -5.09
N LYS A 78 6.93 15.61 -4.65
CA LYS A 78 7.33 15.73 -3.24
C LYS A 78 6.12 15.95 -2.33
N GLU A 79 5.13 16.70 -2.79
CA GLU A 79 3.92 17.00 -2.04
C GLU A 79 3.12 15.72 -1.79
N SER A 80 2.88 14.92 -2.83
CA SER A 80 2.19 13.63 -2.73
C SER A 80 2.94 12.62 -1.88
N LEU A 81 4.28 12.55 -1.98
CA LEU A 81 5.07 11.68 -1.11
C LEU A 81 4.98 12.11 0.36
N VAL A 82 4.97 13.42 0.65
CA VAL A 82 4.78 13.94 2.01
C VAL A 82 3.37 13.63 2.50
N THR A 83 2.35 13.87 1.69
CA THR A 83 0.94 13.54 1.99
C THR A 83 0.78 12.05 2.28
N PHE A 84 1.35 11.19 1.41
CA PHE A 84 1.31 9.74 1.59
C PHE A 84 1.95 9.32 2.91
N LYS A 85 3.15 9.84 3.22
CA LYS A 85 3.82 9.56 4.49
C LYS A 85 2.97 9.95 5.69
N ASN A 86 2.35 11.13 5.65
CA ASN A 86 1.54 11.66 6.75
C ASN A 86 0.27 10.83 6.96
N ILE A 87 -0.38 10.38 5.88
CA ILE A 87 -1.55 9.49 5.96
C ILE A 87 -1.16 8.16 6.61
N ILE A 88 -0.10 7.51 6.13
CA ILE A 88 0.35 6.23 6.69
C ILE A 88 0.81 6.37 8.15
N SER A 89 1.49 7.47 8.49
CA SER A 89 1.87 7.77 9.87
C SER A 89 0.64 7.97 10.76
N SER A 90 -0.41 8.62 10.26
CA SER A 90 -1.65 8.83 11.00
C SER A 90 -2.39 7.52 11.26
N TRP A 91 -2.44 6.62 10.27
CA TRP A 91 -2.98 5.27 10.45
C TRP A 91 -2.18 4.45 11.45
N LYS A 92 -0.85 4.50 11.36
CA LYS A 92 0.03 3.86 12.34
C LYS A 92 -0.27 4.36 13.75
N ASP A 93 -0.32 5.67 13.95
CA ASP A 93 -0.58 6.27 15.27
C ASP A 93 -1.99 5.92 15.79
N LEU A 94 -2.98 5.80 14.90
CA LEU A 94 -4.30 5.28 15.28
C LEU A 94 -4.22 3.82 15.75
N PHE A 95 -3.57 2.95 14.98
CA PHE A 95 -3.45 1.53 15.31
C PHE A 95 -2.55 1.25 16.51
N ASP A 96 -1.63 2.14 16.87
CA ASP A 96 -0.85 2.05 18.12
C ASP A 96 -1.76 2.03 19.37
N ASN A 97 -2.96 2.62 19.26
CA ASN A 97 -3.97 2.63 20.32
C ASN A 97 -4.89 1.39 20.32
N ALA A 98 -4.77 0.50 19.32
CA ALA A 98 -5.60 -0.70 19.21
C ALA A 98 -5.19 -1.79 20.24
N PRO A 99 -6.07 -2.76 20.56
CA PRO A 99 -5.67 -3.97 21.28
C PRO A 99 -4.62 -4.78 20.48
N LYS A 100 -3.90 -5.69 21.16
CA LYS A 100 -2.88 -6.54 20.51
C LYS A 100 -3.46 -7.33 19.33
N ASP A 101 -4.62 -7.93 19.54
CA ASP A 101 -5.40 -8.59 18.50
C ASP A 101 -6.61 -7.70 18.23
N LEU A 102 -6.68 -7.15 17.01
CA LEU A 102 -7.72 -6.20 16.61
C LEU A 102 -8.57 -6.78 15.48
N ILE A 103 -9.82 -6.33 15.42
CA ILE A 103 -10.75 -6.69 14.36
C ILE A 103 -11.17 -5.40 13.65
N ILE A 104 -10.93 -5.34 12.35
CA ILE A 104 -11.44 -4.28 11.48
C ILE A 104 -12.62 -4.80 10.65
N THR A 105 -13.40 -3.88 10.10
CA THR A 105 -14.48 -4.21 9.16
C THR A 105 -13.94 -4.29 7.75
N GLY A 106 -14.29 -5.36 7.03
CA GLY A 106 -14.02 -5.52 5.59
C GLY A 106 -15.22 -5.08 4.76
N ASN A 107 -15.46 -5.78 3.64
CA ASN A 107 -16.55 -5.45 2.73
C ASN A 107 -17.92 -5.68 3.37
N TYR A 108 -18.91 -4.92 2.93
CA TYR A 108 -20.31 -5.15 3.30
C TYR A 108 -20.93 -6.17 2.34
N GLY A 109 -21.49 -7.24 2.89
CA GLY A 109 -22.14 -8.31 2.15
C GLY A 109 -23.53 -8.60 2.66
N TRP A 110 -24.19 -9.54 1.98
CA TRP A 110 -25.52 -10.04 2.33
C TRP A 110 -25.47 -11.55 2.52
N GLU A 111 -26.18 -12.04 3.54
CA GLU A 111 -26.37 -13.47 3.71
C GLU A 111 -27.25 -14.01 2.58
N ALA A 112 -26.78 -15.06 1.91
CA ALA A 112 -27.44 -15.62 0.75
C ALA A 112 -28.89 -16.02 1.05
N GLY A 113 -29.84 -15.41 0.32
CA GLY A 113 -31.27 -15.68 0.47
C GLY A 113 -31.96 -14.94 1.62
N THR A 114 -31.32 -13.92 2.19
CA THR A 114 -31.90 -13.08 3.25
C THR A 114 -31.66 -11.59 3.00
N ASP A 115 -32.40 -10.74 3.69
CA ASP A 115 -32.17 -9.28 3.74
C ASP A 115 -31.25 -8.87 4.91
N VAL A 116 -30.46 -9.82 5.44
CA VAL A 116 -29.51 -9.55 6.53
C VAL A 116 -28.15 -9.25 5.91
N GLY A 117 -27.72 -7.99 6.06
CA GLY A 117 -26.39 -7.56 5.66
C GLY A 117 -25.44 -7.39 6.84
N HIS A 118 -24.16 -7.61 6.60
CA HIS A 118 -23.12 -7.46 7.60
C HIS A 118 -21.78 -7.08 6.97
N TYR A 119 -20.94 -6.42 7.76
CA TYR A 119 -19.54 -6.24 7.42
C TYR A 119 -18.74 -7.51 7.75
N GLU A 120 -17.84 -7.88 6.85
CA GLU A 120 -16.79 -8.84 7.13
C GLU A 120 -15.97 -8.40 8.36
N LYS A 121 -15.44 -9.39 9.09
CA LYS A 121 -14.62 -9.17 10.29
C LYS A 121 -13.24 -9.73 10.05
N ILE A 122 -12.24 -8.85 10.00
CA ILE A 122 -10.88 -9.21 9.61
C ILE A 122 -9.98 -9.02 10.82
N SER A 123 -9.27 -10.08 11.20
CA SER A 123 -8.42 -10.08 12.39
C SER A 123 -6.98 -9.77 12.03
N PHE A 124 -6.36 -8.85 12.77
CA PHE A 124 -4.96 -8.50 12.64
C PHE A 124 -4.23 -8.59 13.97
N ASN A 125 -2.94 -8.91 13.90
CA ASN A 125 -2.03 -8.65 15.00
C ASN A 125 -1.47 -7.22 14.88
N ARG A 126 -1.68 -6.40 15.91
CA ARG A 126 -1.25 -4.99 15.92
C ARG A 126 0.24 -4.82 15.68
N ILE A 127 1.08 -5.70 16.23
CA ILE A 127 2.54 -5.57 16.11
C ILE A 127 2.98 -5.77 14.66
N GLU A 128 2.41 -6.77 13.99
CA GLU A 128 2.70 -7.07 12.59
C GLU A 128 2.19 -5.95 11.67
N LEU A 129 0.97 -5.46 11.91
CA LEU A 129 0.37 -4.33 11.20
C LEU A 129 1.22 -3.06 11.34
N ILE A 130 1.58 -2.67 12.56
CA ILE A 130 2.45 -1.50 12.78
C ILE A 130 3.81 -1.71 12.13
N GLY A 131 4.34 -2.95 12.14
CA GLY A 131 5.56 -3.32 11.44
C GLY A 131 5.49 -3.08 9.93
N SER A 132 4.37 -3.42 9.28
CA SER A 132 4.20 -3.21 7.84
C SER A 132 4.06 -1.73 7.48
N LEU A 133 3.33 -0.95 8.28
CA LEU A 133 3.21 0.50 8.10
C LEU A 133 4.55 1.22 8.29
N ASN A 134 5.37 0.82 9.27
CA ASN A 134 6.71 1.38 9.46
C ASN A 134 7.61 1.14 8.24
N LYS A 135 7.56 -0.05 7.64
CA LYS A 135 8.31 -0.35 6.40
C LYS A 135 7.84 0.52 5.24
N LEU A 136 6.53 0.74 5.11
CA LEU A 136 6.00 1.63 4.07
C LEU A 136 6.46 3.08 4.29
N ILE A 137 6.47 3.55 5.53
CA ILE A 137 7.04 4.87 5.88
C ILE A 137 8.52 4.93 5.48
N GLU A 138 9.31 3.88 5.74
CA GLU A 138 10.72 3.81 5.32
C GLU A 138 10.89 3.91 3.81
N VAL A 139 10.05 3.22 3.03
CA VAL A 139 10.02 3.32 1.56
C VAL A 139 9.77 4.77 1.11
N ILE A 140 8.73 5.41 1.67
CA ILE A 140 8.37 6.79 1.30
C ILE A 140 9.47 7.78 1.71
N GLU A 141 10.06 7.61 2.90
CA GLU A 141 11.16 8.45 3.35
C GLU A 141 12.41 8.30 2.49
N ASN A 142 12.72 7.07 2.06
CA ASN A 142 13.85 6.82 1.19
C ASN A 142 13.63 7.51 -0.17
N ALA A 143 12.45 7.35 -0.79
CA ALA A 143 12.09 8.05 -2.02
C ALA A 143 12.22 9.57 -1.90
N LEU A 144 11.78 10.17 -0.77
CA LEU A 144 11.96 11.59 -0.47
C LEU A 144 13.44 12.00 -0.34
N LYS A 145 14.27 11.17 0.29
CA LYS A 145 15.70 11.44 0.52
C LYS A 145 16.53 11.31 -0.77
N THR A 146 16.18 10.35 -1.63
CA THR A 146 16.90 10.04 -2.87
C THR A 146 16.31 10.72 -4.11
N ASN A 147 15.23 11.48 -3.96
CA ASN A 147 14.49 12.11 -5.06
C ASN A 147 14.01 11.08 -6.11
N GLN A 148 13.57 9.92 -5.62
CA GLN A 148 13.02 8.80 -6.39
C GLN A 148 11.51 8.70 -6.21
N CYS A 149 10.88 7.76 -6.92
CA CYS A 149 9.47 7.48 -6.80
C CYS A 149 9.21 6.38 -5.77
N VAL A 150 7.99 6.35 -5.24
CA VAL A 150 7.40 5.13 -4.71
C VAL A 150 6.66 4.44 -5.87
N ILE A 151 6.98 3.17 -6.08
CA ILE A 151 6.27 2.31 -7.04
C ILE A 151 5.46 1.32 -6.21
N HIS A 152 4.17 1.28 -6.48
CA HIS A 152 3.22 0.34 -5.90
C HIS A 152 2.85 -0.72 -6.93
N LEU A 153 2.82 -1.97 -6.48
CA LEU A 153 2.42 -3.14 -7.26
C LEU A 153 1.14 -3.71 -6.63
N GLY A 154 0.05 -3.64 -7.39
CA GLY A 154 -1.23 -4.26 -7.13
C GLY A 154 -1.19 -5.79 -7.11
N ILE A 155 -2.35 -6.38 -6.83
CA ILE A 155 -2.56 -7.83 -6.71
C ILE A 155 -3.10 -8.46 -8.00
#